data_AF-A0A965MP21-F1
#
_entry.id   AF-A0A965MP21-F1
#
_cell.length_a   1.000
_cell.length_b   1.000
_cell.length_c   1.000
_cell.angle_alpha   90.00
_cell.angle_beta   90.00
_cell.angle_gamma   90.00
#
_symmetry.space_group_name_H-M   'P 1'
#
loop_
_entity.id
_entity.type
_entity.pdbx_description
1 polymer ?
#
loop_
_entity_poly.entity_id
_entity_poly.type
_entity_poly.pdbx_seq_one_letter_code
_entity_poly.pdbx_strand_id
1 'polypeptide(L)'
;MRDMVVLEDSTIISMLNDPTYSESIPCFYNKKELFRNTGGSCGACAQKRQEKRRSAMAQIKSCLAGMSVEKKAQLKAMLDANKVRVVYINSGGQAVQLTF
;
A
#
# COMPACT_ATOMS: atom_id res chain seq x y z
N MET A 1 12.23 15.93 -7.91
CA MET A 1 11.54 14.90 -8.70
C MET A 1 12.39 13.64 -8.82
N ARG A 2 11.88 12.51 -8.35
CA ARG A 2 12.51 11.18 -8.43
C ARG A 2 12.14 10.49 -9.75
N ASP A 3 13.05 9.74 -10.35
CA ASP A 3 12.77 9.05 -11.61
C ASP A 3 11.76 7.92 -11.48
N MET A 4 11.84 7.15 -10.39
CA MET A 4 10.90 6.08 -10.10
C MET A 4 10.77 5.87 -8.60
N VAL A 5 9.54 5.69 -8.12
CA VAL A 5 9.25 5.24 -6.76
C VAL A 5 8.61 3.86 -6.84
N VAL A 6 9.21 2.88 -6.14
CA VAL A 6 8.64 1.53 -6.01
C VAL A 6 7.85 1.47 -4.70
N LEU A 7 6.56 1.12 -4.80
CA LEU A 7 5.68 0.95 -3.65
C LEU A 7 5.83 -0.46 -3.06
N GLU A 8 6.92 -0.63 -2.32
CA GLU A 8 7.16 -1.80 -1.47
C GLU A 8 6.36 -1.71 -0.16
N ASP A 9 6.29 -2.81 0.59
CA ASP A 9 5.52 -2.90 1.84
C ASP A 9 5.94 -1.82 2.84
N SER A 10 7.25 -1.57 2.97
CA SER A 10 7.81 -0.52 3.83
C SER A 10 7.36 0.87 3.40
N THR A 11 7.42 1.17 2.09
CA THR A 11 6.94 2.45 1.53
C THR A 11 5.46 2.66 1.81
N ILE A 12 4.64 1.63 1.60
CA ILE A 12 3.19 1.69 1.87
C ILE A 12 2.93 1.91 3.37
N ILE A 13 3.67 1.24 4.25
CA ILE A 13 3.56 1.46 5.70
C ILE A 13 3.93 2.90 6.07
N SER A 14 4.99 3.45 5.48
CA SER A 14 5.37 4.86 5.69
C SER A 14 4.26 5.81 5.22
N MET A 15 3.69 5.58 4.05
CA MET A 15 2.57 6.37 3.52
C MET A 15 1.31 6.25 4.39
N LEU A 16 1.01 5.07 4.93
CA LEU A 16 -0.13 4.89 5.86
C LEU A 16 0.01 5.68 7.16
N ASN A 17 1.24 5.96 7.58
CA ASN A 17 1.51 6.70 8.81
C ASN A 17 1.49 8.23 8.59
N ASP A 18 1.60 8.68 7.35
CA ASP A 18 1.54 10.09 6.97
C ASP A 18 0.10 10.52 6.64
N PRO A 19 -0.49 11.49 7.39
CA PRO A 19 -1.84 11.99 7.16
C PRO A 19 -2.12 12.40 5.72
N THR A 20 -1.15 13.04 5.06
CA THR A 20 -1.24 13.56 3.68
C THR A 20 -1.68 12.47 2.72
N TYR A 21 -1.08 11.29 2.83
CA TYR A 21 -1.39 10.15 1.98
C TYR A 21 -2.60 9.37 2.49
N SER A 22 -2.70 9.13 3.80
CA SER A 22 -3.77 8.32 4.38
C SER A 22 -5.17 8.92 4.22
N GLU A 23 -5.28 10.25 4.15
CA GLU A 23 -6.54 10.97 3.95
C GLU A 23 -6.87 11.18 2.45
N SER A 24 -5.85 11.28 1.60
CA SER A 24 -6.02 11.59 0.17
C SER A 24 -6.17 10.34 -0.71
N ILE A 25 -5.68 9.18 -0.26
CA ILE A 25 -5.64 7.95 -1.05
C ILE A 25 -6.71 6.97 -0.53
N PRO A 26 -7.80 6.72 -1.30
CA PRO A 26 -8.89 5.85 -0.86
C PRO A 26 -8.46 4.45 -0.46
N CYS A 27 -7.37 3.92 -1.06
CA CYS A 27 -6.83 2.60 -0.76
C CYS A 27 -6.31 2.45 0.69
N PHE A 28 -6.06 3.56 1.39
CA PHE A 28 -5.51 3.56 2.75
C PHE A 28 -6.57 3.71 3.84
N TYR A 29 -7.82 3.98 3.46
CA TYR A 29 -8.91 4.24 4.40
C TYR A 29 -9.10 3.08 5.39
N ASN A 30 -9.14 3.41 6.69
CA ASN A 30 -9.27 2.46 7.80
C ASN A 30 -8.21 1.33 7.86
N LYS A 31 -7.07 1.46 7.17
CA LYS A 31 -6.01 0.43 7.20
C LYS A 31 -4.89 0.73 8.21
N LYS A 32 -4.71 1.99 8.62
CA LYS A 32 -3.61 2.43 9.52
C LYS A 32 -3.49 1.60 10.80
N GLU A 33 -4.60 1.38 11.50
CA GLU A 33 -4.61 0.63 12.77
C GLU A 33 -4.16 -0.82 12.62
N LEU A 34 -4.32 -1.45 11.44
CA LEU A 34 -3.87 -2.82 11.20
C LEU A 34 -2.33 -2.93 11.24
N PHE A 35 -1.64 -1.88 10.83
CA PHE A 35 -0.18 -1.84 10.73
C PHE A 35 0.48 -1.18 11.95
N ARG A 36 -0.31 -0.62 12.88
CA ARG A 36 0.21 -0.08 14.14
C ARG A 36 0.84 -1.19 14.98
N ASN A 37 2.04 -0.97 15.48
CA ASN A 37 2.71 -1.92 16.37
C ASN A 37 2.05 -1.88 17.75
N THR A 38 1.20 -2.86 18.02
CA THR A 38 0.66 -3.10 19.36
C THR A 38 1.51 -4.15 20.07
N GLY A 39 2.17 -3.72 21.16
CA GLY A 39 2.95 -4.61 22.02
C GLY A 39 2.06 -5.65 22.71
N GLY A 40 2.63 -6.82 23.02
CA GLY A 40 1.95 -7.90 23.74
C GLY A 40 0.93 -8.68 22.90
N SER A 41 1.24 -9.92 22.55
CA SER A 41 0.28 -10.83 21.90
C SER A 41 0.65 -12.27 22.16
N CYS A 42 -0.34 -13.12 22.44
CA CYS A 42 -0.16 -14.58 22.45
C CYS A 42 0.36 -15.04 21.05
N GLY A 43 1.12 -16.14 20.97
CA GLY A 43 1.72 -16.59 19.70
C GLY A 43 0.70 -16.78 18.56
N ALA A 44 -0.44 -17.41 18.85
CA ALA A 44 -1.55 -17.57 17.89
C ALA A 44 -2.19 -16.22 17.51
N CYS A 45 -2.32 -15.30 18.46
CA CYS A 45 -2.83 -13.94 18.24
C CYS A 45 -1.92 -13.16 17.29
N ALA A 46 -0.59 -13.30 17.46
CA ALA A 46 0.40 -12.67 16.60
C ALA A 46 0.34 -13.22 15.17
N GLN A 47 0.18 -14.53 15.00
CA GLN A 47 0.01 -15.17 13.68
C GLN A 47 -1.26 -14.67 12.97
N LYS A 48 -2.40 -14.68 13.65
CA LYS A 48 -3.67 -14.18 13.09
C LYS A 48 -3.59 -12.70 12.70
N ARG A 49 -2.90 -11.89 13.50
CA ARG A 49 -2.65 -10.47 13.17
C ARG A 49 -1.74 -10.34 11.93
N GLN A 50 -0.69 -11.15 11.84
CA GLN A 50 0.22 -11.15 10.70
C GLN A 50 -0.52 -11.52 9.40
N GLU A 51 -1.39 -12.51 9.45
CA GLU A 51 -2.22 -12.92 8.31
C GLU A 51 -3.15 -11.78 7.86
N LYS A 52 -3.84 -11.12 8.80
CA LYS A 52 -4.66 -9.93 8.50
C LYS A 52 -3.84 -8.82 7.85
N ARG A 53 -2.62 -8.56 8.32
CA ARG A 53 -1.72 -7.55 7.74
C ARG A 53 -1.31 -7.90 6.31
N ARG A 54 -0.98 -9.16 6.04
CA ARG A 54 -0.65 -9.64 4.68
C ARG A 54 -1.83 -9.47 3.74
N SER A 55 -3.02 -9.88 4.16
CA SER A 55 -4.25 -9.71 3.37
C SER A 55 -4.56 -8.24 3.10
N ALA A 56 -4.44 -7.37 4.11
CA ALA A 56 -4.63 -5.93 3.96
C ALA A 56 -3.61 -5.30 3.00
N MET A 57 -2.34 -5.70 3.09
CA MET A 57 -1.28 -5.22 2.19
C MET A 57 -1.57 -5.62 0.74
N ALA A 58 -1.98 -6.86 0.51
CA ALA A 58 -2.39 -7.33 -0.83
C ALA A 58 -3.56 -6.50 -1.38
N GLN A 59 -4.59 -6.23 -0.57
CA GLN A 59 -5.72 -5.38 -0.95
C GLN A 59 -5.29 -3.96 -1.31
N ILE A 60 -4.39 -3.36 -0.51
CA ILE A 60 -3.87 -2.02 -0.76
C ILE A 60 -3.15 -1.97 -2.11
N LYS A 61 -2.24 -2.92 -2.36
CA LYS A 61 -1.46 -2.97 -3.61
C LYS A 61 -2.36 -3.16 -4.84
N SER A 62 -3.33 -4.05 -4.77
CA SER A 62 -4.30 -4.25 -5.84
C SER A 62 -5.19 -3.01 -6.05
N CYS A 63 -5.59 -2.33 -4.99
CA CYS A 63 -6.32 -1.06 -5.08
C CYS A 63 -5.50 0.03 -5.77
N LEU A 64 -4.22 0.20 -5.37
CA LEU A 64 -3.31 1.18 -5.98
C LEU A 64 -3.11 0.91 -7.47
N ALA A 65 -2.99 -0.37 -7.85
CA ALA A 65 -2.89 -0.77 -9.24
C ALA A 65 -4.20 -0.50 -10.03
N GLY A 66 -5.35 -0.67 -9.38
CA GLY A 66 -6.69 -0.46 -9.95
C GLY A 66 -7.18 0.99 -9.97
N MET A 67 -6.41 1.96 -9.45
CA MET A 67 -6.83 3.36 -9.46
C MET A 67 -7.02 3.93 -10.87
N SER A 68 -7.92 4.91 -11.00
CA SER A 68 -8.11 5.68 -12.23
C SER A 68 -6.84 6.43 -12.61
N VAL A 69 -6.72 6.81 -13.90
CA VAL A 69 -5.56 7.54 -14.43
C VAL A 69 -5.34 8.86 -13.67
N GLU A 70 -6.42 9.57 -13.35
CA GLU A 70 -6.38 10.82 -12.57
C GLU A 70 -5.80 10.61 -11.17
N LYS A 71 -6.24 9.56 -10.46
CA LYS A 71 -5.73 9.24 -9.12
C LYS A 71 -4.29 8.76 -9.14
N LYS A 72 -3.89 8.05 -10.20
CA LYS A 72 -2.49 7.69 -10.46
C LYS A 72 -1.62 8.92 -10.71
N ALA A 73 -2.11 9.89 -11.48
CA ALA A 73 -1.41 11.16 -11.70
C ALA A 73 -1.29 11.98 -10.40
N GLN A 74 -2.37 12.04 -9.60
CA GLN A 74 -2.35 12.67 -8.28
C GLN A 74 -1.30 12.01 -7.36
N LEU A 75 -1.25 10.68 -7.31
CA LEU A 75 -0.26 9.96 -6.52
C LEU A 75 1.18 10.26 -6.97
N LYS A 76 1.44 10.32 -8.28
CA LYS A 76 2.76 10.70 -8.81
C LYS A 76 3.18 12.10 -8.37
N ALA A 77 2.25 13.06 -8.45
CA ALA A 77 2.49 14.42 -7.99
C ALA A 77 2.78 14.47 -6.49
N MET A 78 2.01 13.77 -5.67
CA MET A 78 2.21 13.69 -4.22
C MET A 78 3.54 13.01 -3.83
N LEU A 79 4.05 12.11 -4.67
CA LEU A 79 5.34 11.43 -4.46
C LEU A 79 6.53 12.18 -5.08
N ASP A 80 6.29 13.30 -5.77
CA ASP A 80 7.26 14.02 -6.60
C ASP A 80 8.05 13.05 -7.51
N ALA A 81 7.32 12.19 -8.24
CA ALA A 81 7.90 11.08 -9.00
C ALA A 81 7.43 11.04 -10.46
N ASN A 82 8.36 10.78 -11.38
CA ASN A 82 8.08 10.59 -12.81
C ASN A 82 7.30 9.30 -13.07
N LYS A 83 7.69 8.23 -12.37
CA LYS A 83 7.07 6.89 -12.47
C LYS A 83 6.81 6.31 -11.10
N VAL A 84 5.72 5.58 -10.96
CA VAL A 84 5.40 4.80 -9.76
C VAL A 84 5.20 3.35 -10.16
N ARG A 85 5.90 2.44 -9.48
CA ARG A 85 5.78 1.00 -9.69
C ARG A 85 5.08 0.34 -8.51
N VAL A 86 4.08 -0.47 -8.80
CA VAL A 86 3.36 -1.30 -7.82
C VAL A 86 3.51 -2.77 -8.21
N VAL A 87 3.97 -3.59 -7.27
CA VAL A 87 4.03 -5.05 -7.42
C VAL A 87 2.91 -5.66 -6.62
N TYR A 88 1.98 -6.37 -7.26
CA TYR A 88 0.81 -6.95 -6.63
C TYR A 88 0.48 -8.32 -7.22
N ILE A 89 -0.30 -9.12 -6.48
CA ILE A 89 -0.84 -10.38 -6.99
C ILE A 89 -2.17 -10.09 -7.68
N ASN A 90 -2.28 -10.44 -8.96
CA ASN A 90 -3.51 -10.26 -9.72
C ASN A 90 -4.56 -11.33 -9.34
N SER A 91 -5.77 -11.25 -9.92
CA SER A 91 -6.84 -12.23 -9.70
C SER A 91 -6.47 -13.66 -10.15
N GLY A 92 -5.48 -13.81 -11.04
CA GLY A 92 -4.95 -15.10 -11.47
C GLY A 92 -3.86 -15.67 -10.56
N GLY A 93 -3.57 -15.04 -9.42
CA GLY A 93 -2.53 -15.50 -8.49
C GLY A 93 -1.09 -15.21 -8.94
N GLN A 94 -0.91 -14.40 -9.99
CA GLN A 94 0.39 -14.08 -10.55
C GLN A 94 0.92 -12.75 -10.00
N ALA A 95 2.22 -12.67 -9.75
CA ALA A 95 2.88 -11.42 -9.39
C ALA A 95 3.04 -10.53 -10.63
N VAL A 96 2.40 -9.36 -10.61
CA VAL A 96 2.39 -8.39 -11.70
C VAL A 96 3.06 -7.10 -11.24
N GLN A 97 3.85 -6.49 -12.13
CA GLN A 97 4.40 -5.16 -11.94
C GLN A 97 3.65 -4.16 -12.82
N LEU A 98 2.97 -3.20 -12.22
CA LEU A 98 2.37 -2.08 -12.94
C LEU A 98 3.22 -0.84 -12.72
N THR A 99 3.62 -0.17 -13.81
CA THR A 99 4.29 1.13 -13.75
C THR A 99 3.44 2.16 -14.47
N PHE A 100 3.20 3.31 -13.84
CA PHE A 100 2.45 4.43 -14.41
C PHE A 100 3.10 5.77 -14.06
#